data_AF-A0A4U9V7J9-F1
#
_entry.id   AF-A0A4U9V7J9-F1
#
_cell.length_a   1.000
_cell.length_b   1.000
_cell.length_c   1.000
_cell.angle_alpha   90.00
_cell.angle_beta   90.00
_cell.angle_gamma   90.00
#
_symmetry.space_group_name_H-M   'P 1'
#
loop_
_entity.id
_entity.type
_entity.pdbx_description
1 polymer ?
#
loop_
_entity_poly.entity_id
_entity_poly.type
_entity_poly.pdbx_seq_one_letter_code
_entity_poly.pdbx_strand_id
1 'polypeptide(L)'
;MKKNLIAVAVLATSVFGVASSMAAVGQVNFTGEIIETPCVPVNTPANPLEVKLGTVSKTEFTGAGSTAAATKFTLQLKDCPATVSSATIKFDGTSVAGDNSVLALTQVSGVATGVRYPAV
;
A
#
# COMPACT_ATOMS: atom_id res chain seq x y z
N MET A 1 -106.30 18.75 1.65
CA MET A 1 -106.01 19.91 2.53
C MET A 1 -105.15 19.44 3.70
N LYS A 2 -104.09 20.19 4.09
CA LYS A 2 -103.26 20.01 5.31
C LYS A 2 -102.40 18.70 5.32
N LYS A 3 -101.15 18.64 5.83
CA LYS A 3 -100.18 19.61 6.40
C LYS A 3 -98.79 18.89 6.57
N ASN A 4 -97.76 19.57 7.10
CA ASN A 4 -96.44 19.07 7.58
C ASN A 4 -95.39 18.86 6.45
N LEU A 5 -94.33 19.67 6.22
CA LEU A 5 -93.64 20.73 6.97
C LEU A 5 -92.57 20.26 8.00
N ILE A 6 -91.43 19.76 7.50
CA ILE A 6 -90.05 19.81 8.09
C ILE A 6 -89.08 19.83 6.89
N ALA A 7 -88.04 20.65 6.68
CA ALA A 7 -87.40 21.79 7.38
C ALA A 7 -86.06 21.54 8.14
N VAL A 8 -84.96 22.05 7.54
CA VAL A 8 -83.68 22.52 8.15
C VAL A 8 -82.70 21.51 8.78
N ALA A 9 -81.50 21.38 8.19
CA ALA A 9 -80.16 21.63 8.78
C ALA A 9 -79.05 21.30 7.72
N VAL A 10 -78.05 22.10 7.31
CA VAL A 10 -77.24 23.23 7.86
C VAL A 10 -75.93 22.79 8.55
N LEU A 11 -74.78 23.13 7.90
CA LEU A 11 -73.39 23.20 8.44
C LEU A 11 -72.70 21.86 8.81
N ALA A 12 -71.36 21.69 8.83
CA ALA A 12 -70.22 22.47 8.31
C ALA A 12 -68.89 21.64 8.35
N THR A 13 -67.82 22.19 7.77
CA THR A 13 -66.39 21.99 8.13
C THR A 13 -65.79 20.58 8.29
N SER A 14 -64.73 20.28 7.53
CA SER A 14 -63.36 20.28 8.10
C SER A 14 -62.30 20.17 7.00
N VAL A 15 -61.27 21.03 7.10
CA VAL A 15 -60.07 20.94 6.25
C VAL A 15 -59.06 20.05 6.98
N PHE A 16 -58.75 18.88 6.43
CA PHE A 16 -57.61 18.08 6.89
C PHE A 16 -56.54 18.06 5.81
N GLY A 17 -55.50 18.86 6.01
CA GLY A 17 -54.35 18.90 5.12
C GLY A 17 -53.55 17.60 5.22
N VAL A 18 -53.47 16.85 4.13
CA VAL A 18 -52.51 15.75 3.99
C VAL A 18 -51.18 16.32 3.49
N ALA A 19 -50.34 16.73 4.43
CA ALA A 19 -48.91 16.93 4.16
C ALA A 19 -48.26 15.55 3.97
N SER A 20 -48.41 14.96 2.78
CA SER A 20 -47.78 13.69 2.43
C SER A 20 -46.27 13.90 2.30
N SER A 21 -45.55 13.43 3.31
CA SER A 21 -44.10 13.49 3.47
C SER A 21 -43.33 13.22 2.17
N MET A 22 -42.62 14.23 1.66
CA MET A 22 -41.51 14.02 0.75
C MET A 22 -40.35 13.45 1.57
N ALA A 23 -40.36 12.13 1.77
CA ALA A 23 -39.19 11.43 2.26
C ALA A 23 -38.08 11.57 1.19
N ALA A 24 -37.18 12.53 1.38
CA ALA A 24 -35.91 12.54 0.70
C ALA A 24 -35.16 11.29 1.15
N VAL A 25 -35.30 10.20 0.38
CA VAL A 25 -34.59 8.95 0.61
C VAL A 25 -33.10 9.28 0.50
N GLY A 26 -32.41 9.27 1.65
CA GLY A 26 -31.04 9.73 1.75
C GLY A 26 -30.15 9.01 0.74
N GLN A 27 -29.50 9.76 -0.14
CA GLN A 27 -28.66 9.19 -1.19
C GLN A 27 -27.33 8.75 -0.57
N VAL A 28 -27.15 7.44 -0.40
CA VAL A 28 -25.89 6.88 0.10
C VAL A 28 -24.95 6.65 -1.08
N ASN A 29 -23.94 7.51 -1.20
CA ASN A 29 -22.89 7.38 -2.21
C ASN A 29 -21.69 6.65 -1.62
N PHE A 30 -21.46 5.41 -2.06
CA PHE A 30 -20.27 4.65 -1.73
C PHE A 30 -19.17 4.91 -2.76
N THR A 31 -18.27 5.83 -2.45
CA THR A 31 -17.03 6.04 -3.22
C THR A 31 -15.88 5.30 -2.55
N GLY A 32 -15.23 4.40 -3.28
CA GLY A 32 -14.04 3.69 -2.82
C GLY A 32 -13.19 3.23 -4.00
N GLU A 33 -11.88 3.26 -3.83
CA GLU A 33 -10.90 2.76 -4.79
C GLU A 33 -10.33 1.45 -4.24
N ILE A 34 -10.46 0.35 -5.00
CA ILE A 34 -9.80 -0.90 -4.68
C ILE A 34 -8.43 -0.87 -5.37
N ILE A 35 -7.39 -0.59 -4.59
CA ILE A 35 -6.01 -0.71 -5.06
C ILE A 35 -5.65 -2.20 -5.23
N GLU A 36 -4.78 -2.47 -6.21
CA GLU A 36 -4.26 -3.82 -6.46
C GLU A 36 -3.50 -4.36 -5.23
N THR A 37 -3.72 -5.63 -4.90
CA THR A 37 -2.95 -6.31 -3.85
C THR A 37 -1.47 -6.37 -4.26
N PRO A 38 -0.52 -5.86 -3.45
CA PRO A 38 0.88 -5.97 -3.80
C PRO A 38 1.36 -7.42 -3.73
N CYS A 39 2.31 -7.77 -4.59
CA CYS A 39 3.12 -8.97 -4.45
C CYS A 39 3.74 -9.06 -3.04
N VAL A 40 3.62 -10.21 -2.38
CA VAL A 40 4.15 -10.43 -1.02
C VAL A 40 5.54 -11.06 -1.12
N PRO A 41 6.60 -10.53 -0.47
CA PRO A 41 7.90 -11.20 -0.43
C PRO A 41 7.82 -12.50 0.37
N VAL A 42 8.51 -13.54 -0.11
CA VAL A 42 8.59 -14.84 0.59
C VAL A 42 9.46 -14.74 1.84
N ASN A 43 10.50 -13.91 1.80
CA ASN A 43 11.35 -13.59 2.94
C ASN A 43 10.73 -12.46 3.77
N THR A 44 10.88 -12.54 5.09
CA THR A 44 10.29 -11.60 6.06
C THR A 44 11.36 -11.20 7.10
N PRO A 45 11.13 -10.20 7.95
CA PRO A 45 12.06 -9.89 9.06
C PRO A 45 12.32 -11.06 10.02
N ALA A 46 11.39 -12.02 10.11
CA ALA A 46 11.55 -13.24 10.90
C ALA A 46 12.22 -14.41 10.13
N ASN A 47 12.29 -14.33 8.81
CA ASN A 47 12.99 -15.28 7.93
C ASN A 47 13.70 -14.51 6.79
N PRO A 48 14.78 -13.76 7.12
CA PRO A 48 15.47 -12.90 6.17
C PRO A 48 16.20 -13.71 5.10
N LEU A 49 16.43 -13.10 3.93
CA LEU A 49 17.29 -13.70 2.90
C LEU A 49 18.76 -13.44 3.24
N GLU A 50 19.47 -14.47 3.70
CA GLU A 50 20.93 -14.39 3.88
C GLU A 50 21.66 -14.61 2.55
N VAL A 51 22.30 -13.56 2.02
CA VAL A 51 23.18 -13.65 0.86
C VAL A 51 24.64 -13.81 1.31
N LYS A 52 25.19 -15.02 1.16
CA LYS A 52 26.57 -15.34 1.56
C LYS A 52 27.54 -15.01 0.43
N LEU A 53 28.26 -13.89 0.56
CA LEU A 53 29.25 -13.41 -0.42
C LEU A 53 30.56 -14.20 -0.42
N GLY A 54 30.79 -15.05 0.58
CA GLY A 54 32.00 -15.86 0.70
C GLY A 54 33.25 -15.06 1.09
N THR A 55 34.41 -15.60 0.75
CA THR A 55 35.72 -14.98 1.03
C THR A 55 36.28 -14.40 -0.26
N VAL A 56 36.50 -13.08 -0.29
CA VAL A 56 37.04 -12.34 -1.44
C VAL A 56 38.52 -12.04 -1.20
N SER A 57 39.38 -12.26 -2.20
CA SER A 57 40.81 -11.95 -2.04
C SER A 57 41.05 -10.45 -2.16
N LYS A 58 41.96 -9.91 -1.33
CA LYS A 58 42.42 -8.51 -1.47
C LYS A 58 42.99 -8.23 -2.86
N THR A 59 43.54 -9.24 -3.54
CA THR A 59 44.13 -9.11 -4.88
C THR A 59 43.10 -8.93 -5.99
N GLU A 60 41.81 -9.19 -5.74
CA GLU A 60 40.74 -8.92 -6.72
C GLU A 60 40.36 -7.43 -6.78
N PHE A 61 40.65 -6.68 -5.72
CA PHE A 61 40.48 -5.22 -5.68
C PHE A 61 41.72 -4.52 -6.28
N THR A 62 41.68 -4.31 -7.59
CA THR A 62 42.79 -3.68 -8.35
C THR A 62 42.95 -2.17 -8.14
N GLY A 63 41.96 -1.50 -7.53
CA GLY A 63 41.98 -0.06 -7.28
C GLY A 63 40.65 0.45 -6.70
N ALA A 64 40.53 1.77 -6.56
CA ALA A 64 39.26 2.40 -6.19
C ALA A 64 38.22 2.19 -7.32
N GLY A 65 37.01 1.79 -6.96
CA GLY A 65 35.94 1.46 -7.91
C GLY A 65 35.98 0.01 -8.44
N SER A 66 37.01 -0.78 -8.14
CA SER A 66 37.03 -2.20 -8.51
C SER A 66 35.98 -3.01 -7.74
N THR A 67 35.21 -3.82 -8.45
CA THR A 67 34.23 -4.76 -7.89
C THR A 67 34.74 -6.19 -7.98
N ALA A 68 34.41 -7.03 -7.01
CA ALA A 68 34.83 -8.43 -6.93
C ALA A 68 33.69 -9.32 -6.41
N ALA A 69 33.79 -10.64 -6.63
CA ALA A 69 32.86 -11.65 -6.13
C ALA A 69 31.36 -11.35 -6.32
N ALA A 70 30.96 -10.98 -7.55
CA ALA A 70 29.57 -10.72 -7.91
C ALA A 70 28.68 -11.94 -7.59
N THR A 71 27.89 -11.83 -6.52
CA THR A 71 27.09 -12.93 -5.99
C THR A 71 25.64 -12.78 -6.42
N LYS A 72 25.14 -13.73 -7.21
CA LYS A 72 23.73 -13.77 -7.61
C LYS A 72 22.85 -14.23 -6.45
N PHE A 73 21.78 -13.49 -6.18
CA PHE A 73 20.68 -13.90 -5.32
C PHE A 73 19.35 -13.77 -6.06
N THR A 74 18.29 -14.38 -5.52
CA THR A 74 16.94 -14.36 -6.10
C THR A 74 15.96 -13.91 -5.02
N LEU A 75 15.29 -12.78 -5.23
CA LEU A 75 14.13 -12.39 -4.42
C LEU A 75 12.89 -13.09 -4.99
N GLN A 76 12.17 -13.82 -4.15
CA GLN A 76 10.91 -14.48 -4.53
C GLN A 76 9.73 -13.70 -3.99
N LEU A 77 8.76 -13.45 -4.88
CA LEU A 77 7.48 -12.84 -4.56
C LEU A 77 6.38 -13.88 -4.77
N LYS A 78 5.35 -13.86 -3.92
CA LYS A 78 4.16 -14.72 -3.98
C LYS A 78 2.89 -13.86 -3.96
N ASP A 79 1.76 -14.50 -4.24
CA ASP A 79 0.41 -13.89 -4.19
C ASP A 79 0.26 -12.62 -5.06
N CYS A 80 1.07 -12.50 -6.13
CA CYS A 80 0.96 -11.42 -7.12
C CYS A 80 -0.34 -11.56 -7.93
N PRO A 81 -1.19 -10.52 -8.00
CA PRO A 81 -2.32 -10.48 -8.92
C PRO A 81 -1.89 -10.52 -10.39
N ALA A 82 -2.76 -11.04 -11.26
CA ALA A 82 -2.50 -11.12 -12.71
C ALA A 82 -2.38 -9.76 -13.42
N THR A 83 -2.81 -8.68 -12.74
CA THR A 83 -2.68 -7.27 -13.14
C THR A 83 -1.26 -6.73 -12.93
N VAL A 84 -0.46 -7.33 -12.05
CA VAL A 84 0.92 -6.91 -11.74
C VAL A 84 1.89 -7.54 -12.74
N SER A 85 2.24 -6.77 -13.78
CA SER A 85 3.15 -7.19 -14.85
C SER A 85 4.62 -6.86 -14.59
N SER A 86 4.91 -5.97 -13.63
CA SER A 86 6.27 -5.56 -13.26
C SER A 86 6.37 -5.22 -11.78
N ALA A 87 7.57 -5.40 -11.23
CA ALA A 87 7.92 -4.98 -9.88
C ALA A 87 9.30 -4.30 -9.91
N THR A 88 9.42 -3.17 -9.22
CA THR A 88 10.69 -2.45 -9.02
C THR A 88 11.16 -2.71 -7.60
N ILE A 89 12.41 -3.14 -7.45
CA ILE A 89 13.07 -3.30 -6.15
C ILE A 89 14.05 -2.14 -5.98
N LYS A 90 14.08 -1.56 -4.77
CA LYS A 90 15.05 -0.55 -4.34
C LYS A 90 15.82 -1.11 -3.14
N PHE A 91 17.14 -1.01 -3.14
CA PHE A 91 17.97 -1.48 -2.03
C PHE A 91 18.39 -0.29 -1.16
N ASP A 92 17.69 -0.13 -0.03
CA ASP A 92 18.03 0.85 1.00
C ASP A 92 18.94 0.26 2.07
N GLY A 93 19.82 1.09 2.63
CA GLY A 93 20.72 0.73 3.72
C GLY A 93 21.51 1.93 4.21
N THR A 94 22.35 1.72 5.24
CA THR A 94 23.23 2.77 5.76
C THR A 94 24.32 3.10 4.74
N SER A 95 24.25 4.28 4.13
CA SER A 95 25.30 4.77 3.22
C SER A 95 26.60 5.14 3.94
N VAL A 96 27.68 5.33 3.18
CA VAL A 96 28.94 5.85 3.72
C VAL A 96 28.82 7.35 3.95
N ALA A 97 29.43 7.87 5.03
CA ALA A 97 29.46 9.31 5.28
C ALA A 97 30.13 10.05 4.12
N GLY A 98 29.36 10.88 3.41
CA GLY A 98 29.81 11.62 2.23
C GLY A 98 29.63 10.92 0.87
N ASP A 99 29.14 9.67 0.85
CA ASP A 99 28.88 8.94 -0.40
C ASP A 99 27.61 8.08 -0.30
N ASN A 100 26.56 8.53 -0.99
CA ASN A 100 25.26 7.87 -1.04
C ASN A 100 25.15 6.79 -2.15
N SER A 101 26.19 6.61 -2.98
CA SER A 101 26.22 5.60 -4.05
C SER A 101 26.66 4.21 -3.57
N VAL A 102 27.11 4.11 -2.32
CA VAL A 102 27.59 2.87 -1.70
C VAL A 102 27.05 2.68 -0.30
N LEU A 103 26.72 1.42 0.03
CA LEU A 103 26.28 1.02 1.36
C LEU A 103 27.49 0.61 2.22
N ALA A 104 27.48 1.07 3.47
CA ALA A 104 28.51 0.77 4.45
C ALA A 104 28.44 -0.69 4.93
N LEU A 105 29.60 -1.27 5.22
CA LEU A 105 29.67 -2.55 5.91
C LEU A 105 29.20 -2.39 7.37
N THR A 106 28.50 -3.38 7.91
CA THR A 106 28.16 -3.43 9.34
C THR A 106 29.45 -3.40 10.16
N GLN A 107 29.56 -2.44 11.09
CA GLN A 107 30.79 -2.23 11.84
C GLN A 107 30.91 -3.27 12.97
N VAL A 108 31.86 -4.19 12.79
CA VAL A 108 32.23 -5.24 13.76
C VAL A 108 33.75 -5.31 13.89
N SER A 109 34.26 -5.97 14.94
CA SER A 109 35.70 -6.17 15.10
C SER A 109 36.28 -6.95 13.90
N GLY A 110 37.34 -6.42 13.30
CA GLY A 110 37.97 -7.03 12.11
C GLY A 110 37.28 -6.78 10.77
N VAL A 111 36.27 -5.89 10.71
CA VAL A 111 35.63 -5.51 9.43
C VAL A 111 36.64 -4.93 8.43
N ALA A 112 36.46 -5.23 7.14
CA ALA A 112 37.32 -4.73 6.07
C ALA A 112 37.22 -3.20 5.91
N THR A 113 38.38 -2.54 5.81
CA THR A 113 38.47 -1.12 5.45
C THR A 113 38.61 -0.95 3.94
N GLY A 114 38.15 0.19 3.40
CA GLY A 114 38.20 0.49 1.96
C GLY A 114 37.19 -0.25 1.05
N VAL A 115 36.52 -1.30 1.53
CA VAL A 115 35.53 -2.08 0.76
C VAL A 115 34.10 -1.72 1.18
N ARG A 116 33.17 -1.65 0.22
CA ARG A 116 31.75 -1.28 0.41
C ARG A 116 30.84 -2.15 -0.47
N TYR A 117 29.53 -2.12 -0.22
CA TYR A 117 28.56 -2.68 -1.16
C TYR A 117 28.07 -1.58 -2.12
N PRO A 118 27.78 -1.88 -3.40
CA PRO A 118 27.11 -0.91 -4.28
C PRO A 118 25.68 -0.64 -3.77
N ALA A 119 25.23 0.61 -3.83
CA ALA A 119 23.81 0.92 -3.71
C ALA A 119 23.13 0.74 -5.08
N VAL A 120 21.87 0.27 -5.09
CA VAL A 120 21.11 -0.05 -6.31
C VAL A 120 19.64 0.36 -6.17
#